data_AF-A0A1C6A1Q3-F1
#
_entry.id   AF-A0A1C6A1Q3-F1
#
_cell.length_a   1.000
_cell.length_b   1.000
_cell.length_c   1.000
_cell.angle_alpha   90.00
_cell.angle_beta   90.00
_cell.angle_gamma   90.00
#
_symmetry.space_group_name_H-M   'P 1'
#
loop_
_entity.id
_entity.type
_entity.pdbx_description
1 polymer ?
#
loop_
_entity_poly.entity_id
_entity_poly.type
_entity_poly.pdbx_seq_one_letter_code
_entity_poly.pdbx_strand_id
1 'polypeptide(L)'
;MSGNFEGIKTQKFGVEIECTGLARAAAARAIGKVLGKTPEHFGGSYDKYYISDDKGRKWSVVYDSSIRCMDKSGNSASRNYAVEIVTPVLEYSDIPLLQEVVRAVRKAGGVTGADYNCGIHIHIDGAPYTAQNLRNLVNIFASKENFLFDMLQVSPMRETYCQKVDRDFLERLNRRKPKTIEEIQKLWYRDDMNEVHHHYSSTRYRACNLHSFFANGHWEMRACNSSLHAGVIRSYVTLALAISNAALTKKFCSPHISESDNLRYSARVWLINLGLNGDEFKNCRKHLISHLDGCISWRHPEDAIAQRERLKQERIATREQHLSEVSEQCENIPDEPEEAVTSDFEEEYEEEENMGFSMSM
;
A
#
# COMPACT_ATOMS: atom_id res chain seq x y z
N MET A 1 9.76 17.46 -13.28
CA MET A 1 9.10 16.63 -14.32
C MET A 1 7.76 16.18 -13.78
N SER A 2 6.68 16.82 -14.21
CA SER A 2 5.30 16.39 -13.96
C SER A 2 5.01 15.17 -14.85
N GLY A 3 5.41 13.98 -14.38
CA GLY A 3 4.99 12.73 -15.00
C GLY A 3 3.48 12.58 -14.91
N ASN A 4 2.86 12.04 -15.94
CA ASN A 4 1.42 11.85 -16.02
C ASN A 4 0.95 10.82 -14.96
N PHE A 5 0.72 11.28 -13.73
CA PHE A 5 0.23 10.46 -12.62
C PHE A 5 -1.26 10.10 -12.78
N GLU A 6 -1.96 10.72 -13.74
CA GLU A 6 -3.34 10.36 -14.10
C GLU A 6 -3.45 8.94 -14.65
N GLY A 7 -2.36 8.39 -15.21
CA GLY A 7 -2.33 7.00 -15.67
C GLY A 7 -2.57 5.97 -14.56
N ILE A 8 -2.47 6.35 -13.28
CA ILE A 8 -2.90 5.51 -12.14
C ILE A 8 -4.41 5.20 -12.23
N LYS A 9 -5.21 6.18 -12.66
CA LYS A 9 -6.68 6.11 -12.61
C LYS A 9 -7.31 5.43 -13.83
N THR A 10 -6.56 5.26 -14.91
CA THR A 10 -7.04 4.67 -16.17
C THR A 10 -6.84 3.15 -16.26
N GLN A 11 -6.19 2.56 -15.26
CA GLN A 11 -5.84 1.14 -15.25
C GLN A 11 -6.93 0.30 -14.61
N LYS A 12 -6.99 -0.95 -15.04
CA LYS A 12 -7.88 -1.98 -14.49
C LYS A 12 -7.13 -2.88 -13.53
N PHE A 13 -7.82 -3.32 -12.49
CA PHE A 13 -7.24 -4.20 -11.48
C PHE A 13 -8.24 -5.23 -10.96
N GLY A 14 -7.73 -6.29 -10.35
CA GLY A 14 -8.50 -7.26 -9.58
C GLY A 14 -7.85 -7.46 -8.22
N VAL A 15 -8.63 -7.92 -7.23
CA VAL A 15 -8.13 -8.20 -5.88
C VAL A 15 -8.65 -9.55 -5.40
N GLU A 16 -7.75 -10.34 -4.82
CA GLU A 16 -8.07 -11.52 -4.03
C GLU A 16 -7.83 -11.18 -2.56
N ILE A 17 -8.83 -11.42 -1.71
CA ILE A 17 -8.77 -11.12 -0.27
C ILE A 17 -9.15 -12.38 0.49
N GLU A 18 -8.16 -12.94 1.18
CA GLU A 18 -8.32 -14.15 1.97
C GLU A 18 -8.70 -13.80 3.42
N CYS A 19 -9.63 -14.56 4.01
CA CYS A 19 -10.03 -14.42 5.41
C CYS A 19 -10.63 -15.72 5.98
N THR A 20 -10.79 -15.73 7.30
CA THR A 20 -11.53 -16.73 8.08
C THR A 20 -12.49 -16.02 9.04
N GLY A 21 -13.02 -16.70 10.06
CA GLY A 21 -13.88 -16.11 11.10
C GLY A 21 -15.36 -16.16 10.76
N LEU A 22 -15.69 -16.28 9.47
CA LEU A 22 -17.04 -16.47 8.96
C LEU A 22 -17.09 -17.55 7.87
N ALA A 23 -18.24 -18.19 7.72
CA ALA A 23 -18.44 -19.13 6.63
C ALA A 23 -18.55 -18.38 5.27
N ARG A 24 -18.08 -18.98 4.17
CA ARG A 24 -18.20 -18.42 2.81
C ARG A 24 -19.61 -17.95 2.47
N ALA A 25 -20.64 -18.70 2.83
CA ALA A 25 -22.03 -18.29 2.61
C ALA A 25 -22.39 -16.99 3.35
N ALA A 26 -21.84 -16.78 4.56
CA ALA A 26 -22.01 -15.55 5.32
C ALA A 26 -21.25 -14.38 4.69
N ALA A 27 -20.01 -14.61 4.24
CA ALA A 27 -19.25 -13.62 3.46
C ALA A 27 -20.01 -13.22 2.21
N ALA A 28 -20.45 -14.18 1.40
CA ALA A 28 -21.24 -13.94 0.19
C ALA A 28 -22.51 -13.11 0.48
N ARG A 29 -23.25 -13.43 1.55
CA ARG A 29 -24.42 -12.62 1.98
C ARG A 29 -24.04 -11.21 2.40
N ALA A 30 -22.90 -11.01 3.06
CA ALA A 30 -22.42 -9.67 3.43
C ALA A 30 -22.12 -8.82 2.19
N ILE A 31 -21.46 -9.41 1.18
CA ILE A 31 -21.21 -8.77 -0.12
C ILE A 31 -22.54 -8.48 -0.84
N GLY A 32 -23.45 -9.47 -0.88
CA GLY A 32 -24.77 -9.32 -1.47
C GLY A 32 -25.57 -8.15 -0.91
N LYS A 33 -25.50 -7.90 0.41
CA LYS A 33 -26.14 -6.73 1.03
C LYS A 33 -25.57 -5.40 0.53
N VAL A 34 -24.25 -5.31 0.31
CA VAL A 34 -23.62 -4.10 -0.25
C VAL A 34 -24.06 -3.87 -1.69
N LEU A 35 -24.14 -4.94 -2.47
CA LEU A 35 -24.51 -4.88 -3.89
C LEU A 35 -26.03 -4.82 -4.13
N GLY A 36 -26.86 -4.99 -3.10
CA GLY A 36 -28.31 -5.09 -3.24
C GLY A 36 -28.78 -6.36 -3.95
N LYS A 37 -28.04 -7.47 -3.83
CA LYS A 37 -28.27 -8.71 -4.57
C LYS A 37 -28.20 -9.93 -3.67
N THR A 38 -28.87 -11.00 -4.08
CA THR A 38 -28.80 -12.30 -3.40
C THR A 38 -27.66 -13.12 -4.00
N PRO A 39 -26.79 -13.73 -3.18
CA PRO A 39 -25.74 -14.61 -3.68
C PRO A 39 -26.31 -15.90 -4.28
N GLU A 40 -25.71 -16.35 -5.37
CA GLU A 40 -25.99 -17.64 -6.00
C GLU A 40 -24.90 -18.64 -5.63
N HIS A 41 -25.28 -19.85 -5.19
CA HIS A 41 -24.34 -20.92 -4.88
C HIS A 41 -24.15 -21.83 -6.10
N PHE A 42 -22.92 -21.89 -6.60
CA PHE A 42 -22.56 -22.65 -7.80
C PHE A 42 -21.87 -24.00 -7.47
N GLY A 43 -21.28 -24.13 -6.28
CA GLY A 43 -20.59 -25.36 -5.87
C GLY A 43 -19.26 -25.58 -6.60
N GLY A 44 -18.96 -26.85 -6.93
CA GLY A 44 -17.70 -27.27 -7.57
C GLY A 44 -16.53 -27.46 -6.59
N SER A 45 -15.32 -27.70 -7.13
CA SER A 45 -14.11 -27.93 -6.31
C SER A 45 -13.79 -26.77 -5.36
N TYR A 46 -14.12 -25.55 -5.78
CA TYR A 46 -13.96 -24.32 -5.00
C TYR A 46 -15.20 -23.93 -4.18
N ASP A 47 -16.27 -24.73 -4.19
CA ASP A 47 -17.54 -24.47 -3.50
C ASP A 47 -17.99 -22.99 -3.60
N LYS A 48 -18.12 -22.53 -4.84
CA LYS A 48 -18.14 -21.12 -5.20
C LYS A 48 -19.50 -20.47 -5.00
N TYR A 49 -19.49 -19.21 -4.56
CA TYR A 49 -20.62 -18.29 -4.59
C TYR A 49 -20.38 -17.16 -5.58
N TYR A 50 -21.42 -16.70 -6.27
CA TYR A 50 -21.39 -15.52 -7.13
C TYR A 50 -22.35 -14.44 -6.63
N ILE A 51 -21.93 -13.19 -6.80
CA ILE A 51 -22.77 -12.01 -6.60
C ILE A 51 -22.54 -11.07 -7.79
N SER A 52 -23.56 -10.84 -8.61
CA SER A 52 -23.47 -9.96 -9.78
C SER A 52 -23.69 -8.51 -9.35
N ASP A 53 -22.79 -7.58 -9.66
CA ASP A 53 -23.02 -6.15 -9.43
C ASP A 53 -23.98 -5.53 -10.46
N ASP A 54 -24.30 -4.24 -10.31
CA ASP A 54 -25.21 -3.54 -11.23
C ASP A 54 -24.65 -3.35 -12.64
N LYS A 55 -23.34 -3.56 -12.83
CA LYS A 55 -22.69 -3.59 -14.15
C LYS A 55 -22.70 -5.01 -14.74
N GLY A 56 -23.34 -5.99 -14.09
CA GLY A 56 -23.37 -7.39 -14.50
C GLY A 56 -22.05 -8.13 -14.28
N ARG A 57 -21.09 -7.55 -13.55
CA ARG A 57 -19.81 -8.18 -13.24
C ARG A 57 -19.94 -9.10 -12.04
N LYS A 58 -19.23 -10.23 -12.03
CA LYS A 58 -19.36 -11.25 -10.99
C LYS A 58 -18.27 -11.13 -9.93
N TRP A 59 -18.68 -10.85 -8.70
CA TRP A 59 -17.88 -11.07 -7.50
C TRP A 59 -17.97 -12.54 -7.11
N SER A 60 -16.85 -13.14 -6.71
CA SER A 60 -16.81 -14.54 -6.30
C SER A 60 -16.37 -14.67 -4.85
N VAL A 61 -16.93 -15.66 -4.15
CA VAL A 61 -16.42 -16.12 -2.87
C VAL A 61 -16.13 -17.61 -2.99
N VAL A 62 -14.89 -18.02 -2.75
CA VAL A 62 -14.38 -19.35 -3.07
C VAL A 62 -13.67 -19.99 -1.88
N TYR A 63 -13.47 -21.31 -1.98
CA TYR A 63 -12.57 -22.07 -1.11
C TYR A 63 -11.11 -21.71 -1.38
N ASP A 64 -10.33 -21.49 -0.34
CA ASP A 64 -8.89 -21.66 -0.41
C ASP A 64 -8.39 -22.62 0.68
N SER A 65 -7.88 -23.77 0.24
CA SER A 65 -7.33 -24.80 1.12
C SER A 65 -6.10 -24.37 1.92
N SER A 66 -5.44 -23.27 1.54
CA SER A 66 -4.26 -22.76 2.24
C SER A 66 -4.61 -22.12 3.61
N ILE A 67 -5.86 -21.65 3.76
CA ILE A 67 -6.33 -20.87 4.89
C ILE A 67 -6.62 -21.77 6.10
N ARG A 68 -6.07 -21.39 7.26
CA ARG A 68 -6.40 -22.04 8.53
C ARG A 68 -7.81 -21.67 8.97
N CYS A 69 -8.69 -22.66 9.02
CA CYS A 69 -10.11 -22.47 9.33
C CYS A 69 -10.35 -22.24 10.83
N MET A 70 -10.74 -21.02 11.17
CA MET A 70 -11.04 -20.57 12.54
C MET A 70 -12.36 -19.81 12.59
N ASP A 71 -13.13 -19.94 13.66
CA ASP A 71 -14.26 -19.06 13.94
C ASP A 71 -13.78 -17.71 14.48
N LYS A 72 -14.72 -16.75 14.60
CA LYS A 72 -14.40 -15.39 15.10
C LYS A 72 -13.86 -15.36 16.55
N SER A 73 -14.04 -16.44 17.30
CA SER A 73 -13.62 -16.56 18.70
C SER A 73 -12.24 -17.24 18.81
N GLY A 74 -11.65 -17.65 17.68
CA GLY A 74 -10.36 -18.33 17.66
C GLY A 74 -10.45 -19.84 17.87
N ASN A 75 -11.62 -20.47 17.73
CA ASN A 75 -11.74 -21.92 17.75
C ASN A 75 -11.58 -22.50 16.34
N SER A 76 -11.13 -23.75 16.24
CA SER A 76 -11.09 -24.46 14.95
C SER A 76 -12.48 -24.56 14.34
N ALA A 77 -12.57 -24.28 13.04
CA ALA A 77 -13.82 -24.31 12.29
C ALA A 77 -13.73 -25.24 11.07
N SER A 78 -14.88 -25.57 10.49
CA SER A 78 -14.95 -26.37 9.26
C SER A 78 -14.31 -25.64 8.06
N ARG A 79 -14.01 -26.40 7.00
CA ARG A 79 -13.50 -25.87 5.71
C ARG A 79 -14.35 -24.77 5.08
N ASN A 80 -15.60 -24.57 5.52
CA ASN A 80 -16.44 -23.47 5.07
C ASN A 80 -15.91 -22.09 5.49
N TYR A 81 -14.96 -22.04 6.41
CA TYR A 81 -14.34 -20.81 6.92
C TYR A 81 -13.03 -20.45 6.21
N ALA A 82 -12.57 -21.26 5.26
CA ALA A 82 -11.50 -20.91 4.35
C ALA A 82 -12.09 -20.09 3.19
N VAL A 83 -12.07 -18.75 3.33
CA VAL A 83 -12.77 -17.82 2.45
C VAL A 83 -11.77 -17.00 1.65
N GLU A 84 -11.83 -17.06 0.32
CA GLU A 84 -11.20 -16.10 -0.57
C GLU A 84 -12.27 -15.32 -1.32
N ILE A 85 -12.18 -13.99 -1.28
CA ILE A 85 -13.04 -13.08 -2.02
C ILE A 85 -12.28 -12.64 -3.26
N VAL A 86 -12.86 -12.87 -4.44
CA VAL A 86 -12.26 -12.52 -5.74
C VAL A 86 -13.13 -11.47 -6.40
N THR A 87 -12.58 -10.29 -6.64
CA THR A 87 -13.30 -9.22 -7.34
C THR A 87 -13.47 -9.57 -8.83
N PRO A 88 -14.48 -9.01 -9.52
CA PRO A 88 -14.38 -8.87 -10.96
C PRO A 88 -13.22 -7.92 -11.33
N VAL A 89 -13.01 -7.70 -12.63
CA VAL A 89 -12.14 -6.60 -13.09
C VAL A 89 -12.78 -5.27 -12.70
N LEU A 90 -12.04 -4.50 -11.88
CA LEU A 90 -12.40 -3.20 -11.34
C LEU A 90 -11.64 -2.07 -12.03
N GLU A 91 -12.19 -0.88 -11.97
CA GLU A 91 -11.59 0.38 -12.37
C GLU A 91 -11.29 1.24 -11.13
N TYR A 92 -10.48 2.29 -11.29
CA TYR A 92 -10.13 3.18 -10.17
C TYR A 92 -11.36 3.74 -9.42
N SER A 93 -12.43 4.03 -10.17
CA SER A 93 -13.71 4.52 -9.64
C SER A 93 -14.46 3.48 -8.77
N ASP A 94 -14.12 2.19 -8.87
CA ASP A 94 -14.73 1.14 -8.06
C ASP A 94 -14.03 0.94 -6.69
N ILE A 95 -12.92 1.65 -6.40
CA ILE A 95 -12.22 1.56 -5.10
C ILE A 95 -13.16 1.81 -3.90
N PRO A 96 -14.03 2.83 -3.90
CA PRO A 96 -15.00 3.02 -2.81
C PRO A 96 -15.92 1.81 -2.60
N LEU A 97 -16.38 1.18 -3.69
CA LEU A 97 -17.21 -0.03 -3.60
C LEU A 97 -16.44 -1.20 -2.97
N LEU A 98 -15.18 -1.42 -3.41
CA LEU A 98 -14.30 -2.41 -2.81
C LEU A 98 -14.13 -2.17 -1.30
N GLN A 99 -13.97 -0.91 -0.89
CA GLN A 99 -13.88 -0.54 0.52
C GLN A 99 -15.16 -0.90 1.30
N GLU A 100 -16.35 -0.68 0.75
CA GLU A 100 -17.60 -1.07 1.40
C GLU A 100 -17.75 -2.59 1.52
N VAL A 101 -17.39 -3.34 0.48
CA VAL A 101 -17.36 -4.81 0.50
C VAL A 101 -16.48 -5.32 1.63
N VAL A 102 -15.26 -4.78 1.76
CA VAL A 102 -14.31 -5.14 2.82
C VAL A 102 -14.87 -4.81 4.21
N ARG A 103 -15.44 -3.62 4.40
CA ARG A 103 -16.06 -3.24 5.68
C ARG A 103 -17.21 -4.17 6.04
N ALA A 104 -18.03 -4.56 5.07
CA ALA A 104 -19.15 -5.47 5.29
C ALA A 104 -18.70 -6.86 5.72
N VAL A 105 -17.66 -7.41 5.08
CA VAL A 105 -17.09 -8.72 5.45
C VAL A 105 -16.49 -8.67 6.85
N ARG A 106 -15.71 -7.63 7.16
CA ARG A 106 -15.18 -7.43 8.53
C ARG A 106 -16.31 -7.37 9.56
N LYS A 107 -17.35 -6.56 9.31
CA LYS A 107 -18.51 -6.40 10.19
C LYS A 107 -19.30 -7.71 10.36
N ALA A 108 -19.29 -8.58 9.35
CA ALA A 108 -19.92 -9.90 9.41
C ALA A 108 -19.12 -10.94 10.22
N GLY A 109 -17.97 -10.56 10.79
CA GLY A 109 -17.14 -11.42 11.63
C GLY A 109 -15.90 -11.98 10.93
N GLY A 110 -15.56 -11.47 9.76
CA GLY A 110 -14.31 -11.84 9.09
C GLY A 110 -13.08 -11.39 9.88
N VAL A 111 -12.15 -12.32 10.01
CA VAL A 111 -10.82 -12.12 10.60
C VAL A 111 -9.76 -12.58 9.60
N THR A 112 -8.58 -11.99 9.69
CA THR A 112 -7.48 -12.27 8.78
C THR A 112 -6.15 -12.07 9.50
N GLY A 113 -5.09 -12.66 9.00
CA GLY A 113 -3.76 -12.54 9.56
C GLY A 113 -2.80 -13.57 8.97
N ALA A 114 -1.50 -13.34 9.16
CA ALA A 114 -0.47 -14.31 8.80
C ALA A 114 -0.66 -15.63 9.57
N ASP A 115 -1.13 -15.59 10.82
CA ASP A 115 -1.42 -16.78 11.65
C ASP A 115 -2.54 -17.68 11.10
N TYR A 116 -3.33 -17.14 10.15
CA TYR A 116 -4.38 -17.87 9.44
C TYR A 116 -3.98 -18.25 8.02
N ASN A 117 -2.73 -18.02 7.63
CA ASN A 117 -2.20 -18.16 6.27
C ASN A 117 -2.93 -17.28 5.23
N CYS A 118 -3.56 -16.18 5.66
CA CYS A 118 -4.26 -15.29 4.73
C CYS A 118 -3.28 -14.32 4.03
N GLY A 119 -3.69 -13.84 2.86
CA GLY A 119 -3.03 -12.87 2.02
C GLY A 119 -3.97 -11.95 1.26
N ILE A 120 -3.35 -11.00 0.56
CA ILE A 120 -4.01 -10.21 -0.47
C ILE A 120 -3.18 -10.33 -1.75
N HIS A 121 -3.83 -10.60 -2.87
CA HIS A 121 -3.22 -10.53 -4.19
C HIS A 121 -3.87 -9.41 -5.00
N ILE A 122 -3.05 -8.58 -5.64
CA ILE A 122 -3.55 -7.52 -6.52
C ILE A 122 -3.07 -7.84 -7.92
N HIS A 123 -4.02 -7.91 -8.85
CA HIS A 123 -3.78 -8.18 -10.26
C HIS A 123 -3.94 -6.88 -11.03
N ILE A 124 -2.98 -6.55 -11.89
CA ILE A 124 -3.03 -5.37 -12.75
C ILE A 124 -3.05 -5.83 -14.21
N ASP A 125 -3.99 -5.28 -14.97
CA ASP A 125 -4.18 -5.60 -16.39
C ASP A 125 -2.87 -5.47 -17.17
N GLY A 126 -2.51 -6.56 -17.86
CA GLY A 126 -1.27 -6.69 -18.62
C GLY A 126 -1.39 -6.19 -20.06
N ALA A 127 -2.60 -5.98 -20.58
CA ALA A 127 -2.81 -5.59 -21.98
C ALA A 127 -1.99 -4.35 -22.44
N PRO A 128 -1.77 -3.31 -21.62
CA PRO A 128 -0.97 -2.14 -22.03
C PRO A 128 0.55 -2.38 -22.08
N TYR A 129 1.05 -3.51 -21.58
CA TYR A 129 2.48 -3.72 -21.39
C TYR A 129 3.19 -4.16 -22.66
N THR A 130 4.30 -3.49 -22.98
CA THR A 130 5.32 -4.01 -23.89
C THR A 130 6.40 -4.78 -23.13
N ALA A 131 7.28 -5.50 -23.85
CA ALA A 131 8.46 -6.13 -23.26
C ALA A 131 9.33 -5.12 -22.48
N GLN A 132 9.48 -3.90 -22.98
CA GLN A 132 10.24 -2.85 -22.29
C GLN A 132 9.55 -2.43 -20.98
N ASN A 133 8.21 -2.35 -20.97
CA ASN A 133 7.47 -2.00 -19.75
C ASN A 133 7.53 -3.13 -18.71
N LEU A 134 7.47 -4.40 -19.12
CA LEU A 134 7.67 -5.53 -18.20
C LEU A 134 9.07 -5.53 -17.59
N ARG A 135 10.11 -5.21 -18.39
CA ARG A 135 11.47 -5.01 -17.87
C ARG A 135 11.52 -3.89 -16.84
N ASN A 136 10.86 -2.77 -17.10
CA ASN A 136 10.78 -1.67 -16.13
C ASN A 136 10.08 -2.09 -14.84
N LEU A 137 8.98 -2.85 -14.94
CA LEU A 137 8.24 -3.36 -13.79
C LEU A 137 9.13 -4.23 -12.90
N VAL A 138 9.80 -5.22 -13.49
CA VAL A 138 10.74 -6.09 -12.76
C VAL A 138 11.86 -5.29 -12.11
N ASN A 139 12.43 -4.32 -12.83
CA ASN A 139 13.49 -3.47 -12.31
C ASN A 139 13.02 -2.57 -11.16
N ILE A 140 11.79 -2.04 -11.20
CA ILE A 140 11.21 -1.27 -10.08
C ILE A 140 11.14 -2.16 -8.84
N PHE A 141 10.57 -3.37 -8.96
CA PHE A 141 10.50 -4.31 -7.83
C PHE A 141 11.89 -4.67 -7.30
N ALA A 142 12.85 -4.98 -8.18
CA ALA A 142 14.22 -5.28 -7.75
C ALA A 142 14.88 -4.11 -7.02
N SER A 143 14.79 -2.89 -7.56
CA SER A 143 15.44 -1.70 -6.98
C SER A 143 14.85 -1.27 -5.63
N LYS A 144 13.61 -1.69 -5.33
CA LYS A 144 12.85 -1.27 -4.15
C LYS A 144 12.39 -2.44 -3.29
N GLU A 145 12.96 -3.63 -3.48
CA GLU A 145 12.48 -4.84 -2.81
C GLU A 145 12.51 -4.75 -1.28
N ASN A 146 13.56 -4.19 -0.68
CA ASN A 146 13.63 -4.02 0.77
C ASN A 146 12.55 -3.03 1.25
N PHE A 147 12.46 -1.87 0.60
CA PHE A 147 11.40 -0.88 0.87
C PHE A 147 10.01 -1.49 0.78
N LEU A 148 9.73 -2.26 -0.28
CA LEU A 148 8.43 -2.89 -0.50
C LEU A 148 8.10 -3.89 0.60
N PHE A 149 9.07 -4.72 1.00
CA PHE A 149 8.86 -5.72 2.04
C PHE A 149 8.61 -5.05 3.40
N ASP A 150 9.38 -4.02 3.74
CA ASP A 150 9.20 -3.26 4.97
C ASP A 150 7.88 -2.47 4.97
N MET A 151 7.54 -1.79 3.87
CA MET A 151 6.28 -1.03 3.72
C MET A 151 5.05 -1.93 3.79
N LEU A 152 5.13 -3.14 3.22
CA LEU A 152 4.03 -4.11 3.23
C LEU A 152 4.05 -4.99 4.49
N GLN A 153 5.09 -4.87 5.33
CA GLN A 153 5.32 -5.64 6.57
C GLN A 153 5.40 -7.14 6.33
N VAL A 154 5.94 -7.57 5.19
CA VAL A 154 5.99 -8.98 4.78
C VAL A 154 6.66 -9.82 5.86
N SER A 155 5.93 -10.78 6.43
CA SER A 155 6.50 -11.66 7.44
C SER A 155 7.47 -12.68 6.82
N PRO A 156 8.50 -13.15 7.54
CA PRO A 156 9.41 -14.18 7.03
C PRO A 156 8.70 -15.45 6.55
N MET A 157 7.60 -15.82 7.20
CA MET A 157 6.80 -16.99 6.80
C MET A 157 6.08 -16.76 5.45
N ARG A 158 5.61 -15.54 5.18
CA ARG A 158 5.00 -15.19 3.89
C ARG A 158 6.02 -15.02 2.77
N GLU A 159 7.26 -14.63 3.08
CA GLU A 159 8.31 -14.44 2.07
C GLU A 159 8.50 -15.69 1.18
N THR A 160 8.35 -16.90 1.74
CA THR A 160 8.39 -18.16 0.97
C THR A 160 7.37 -18.20 -0.18
N TYR A 161 6.21 -17.55 -0.03
CA TYR A 161 5.11 -17.53 -1.01
C TYR A 161 5.07 -16.25 -1.86
N CYS A 162 5.98 -15.31 -1.60
CA CYS A 162 6.10 -14.04 -2.32
C CYS A 162 7.55 -13.56 -2.39
N GLN A 163 8.47 -14.46 -2.77
CA GLN A 163 9.91 -14.21 -2.71
C GLN A 163 10.32 -12.97 -3.51
N LYS A 164 11.46 -12.38 -3.14
CA LYS A 164 12.09 -11.30 -3.91
C LYS A 164 12.36 -11.72 -5.37
N VAL A 165 12.67 -10.74 -6.21
CA VAL A 165 12.93 -10.99 -7.64
C VAL A 165 14.07 -11.99 -7.80
N ASP A 166 13.86 -13.01 -8.65
CA ASP A 166 14.88 -14.01 -8.97
C ASP A 166 16.11 -13.33 -9.61
N ARG A 167 17.28 -13.48 -8.98
CA ARG A 167 18.50 -12.76 -9.36
C ARG A 167 19.05 -13.19 -10.72
N ASP A 168 19.01 -14.48 -11.01
CA ASP A 168 19.46 -15.05 -12.27
C ASP A 168 18.54 -14.61 -13.44
N PHE A 169 17.22 -14.61 -13.21
CA PHE A 169 16.27 -13.98 -14.13
C PHE A 169 16.56 -12.48 -14.35
N LEU A 170 16.73 -11.71 -13.26
CA LEU A 170 16.97 -10.26 -13.32
C LEU A 170 18.25 -9.92 -14.09
N GLU A 171 19.33 -10.66 -13.87
CA GLU A 171 20.60 -10.48 -14.57
C GLU A 171 20.43 -10.74 -16.07
N ARG A 172 19.85 -11.90 -16.44
CA ARG A 172 19.62 -12.25 -17.85
C ARG A 172 18.69 -11.27 -18.55
N LEU A 173 17.63 -10.81 -17.86
CA LEU A 173 16.67 -9.83 -18.37
C LEU A 173 17.36 -8.49 -18.72
N ASN A 174 18.27 -8.03 -17.86
CA ASN A 174 18.95 -6.75 -18.04
C ASN A 174 20.17 -6.84 -18.97
N ARG A 175 20.81 -8.01 -19.07
CA ARG A 175 21.89 -8.28 -20.02
C ARG A 175 21.36 -8.44 -21.45
N ARG A 176 20.34 -9.29 -21.66
CA ARG A 176 19.79 -9.59 -22.99
C ARG A 176 18.89 -8.48 -23.53
N LYS A 177 18.19 -7.77 -22.65
CA LYS A 177 17.25 -6.68 -23.01
C LYS A 177 16.21 -7.10 -24.08
N PRO A 178 15.44 -8.18 -23.82
CA PRO A 178 14.49 -8.75 -24.79
C PRO A 178 13.51 -7.70 -25.32
N LYS A 179 13.08 -7.92 -26.56
CA LYS A 179 12.21 -7.02 -27.33
C LYS A 179 10.79 -7.54 -27.45
N THR A 180 10.56 -8.82 -27.20
CA THR A 180 9.22 -9.43 -27.20
C THR A 180 8.83 -9.96 -25.82
N ILE A 181 7.52 -10.08 -25.58
CA ILE A 181 6.98 -10.68 -24.35
C ILE A 181 7.36 -12.15 -24.26
N GLU A 182 7.33 -12.88 -25.38
CA GLU A 182 7.69 -14.30 -25.46
C GLU A 182 9.16 -14.55 -25.03
N GLU A 183 10.09 -13.66 -25.39
CA GLU A 183 11.48 -13.76 -24.92
C GLU A 183 11.59 -13.60 -23.40
N ILE A 184 10.79 -12.71 -22.80
CA ILE A 184 10.73 -12.58 -21.33
C ILE A 184 10.10 -13.83 -20.71
N GLN A 185 9.07 -14.40 -21.34
CA GLN A 185 8.43 -15.64 -20.90
C GLN A 185 9.44 -16.81 -20.89
N LYS A 186 10.21 -16.98 -21.97
CA LYS A 186 11.30 -17.97 -22.04
C LYS A 186 12.32 -17.77 -20.92
N LEU A 187 12.71 -16.53 -20.65
CA LEU A 187 13.62 -16.22 -19.54
C LEU A 187 13.00 -16.54 -18.17
N TRP A 188 11.72 -16.25 -17.97
CA TRP A 188 11.01 -16.49 -16.72
C TRP A 188 10.91 -17.98 -16.39
N TYR A 189 10.62 -18.81 -17.40
CA TYR A 189 10.48 -20.26 -17.25
C TYR A 189 11.76 -21.05 -17.55
N ARG A 190 12.91 -20.38 -17.73
CA ARG A 190 14.19 -21.04 -18.06
C ARG A 190 14.06 -21.97 -19.28
N ASP A 191 13.41 -21.46 -20.32
CA ASP A 191 13.10 -22.09 -21.60
C ASP A 191 12.03 -23.21 -21.57
N ASP A 192 11.49 -23.59 -20.40
CA ASP A 192 10.36 -24.52 -20.31
C ASP A 192 9.01 -23.82 -20.46
N MET A 193 8.58 -23.64 -21.72
CA MET A 193 7.33 -22.93 -22.02
C MET A 193 6.07 -23.67 -21.56
N ASN A 194 6.13 -24.97 -21.26
CA ASN A 194 4.97 -25.71 -20.77
C ASN A 194 4.58 -25.29 -19.35
N GLU A 195 5.53 -24.76 -18.57
CA GLU A 195 5.36 -24.31 -17.19
C GLU A 195 4.22 -23.26 -17.05
N VAL A 196 3.88 -22.53 -18.12
CA VAL A 196 2.73 -21.60 -18.15
C VAL A 196 1.39 -22.29 -17.87
N HIS A 197 1.25 -23.57 -18.21
CA HIS A 197 0.02 -24.34 -18.01
C HIS A 197 -0.06 -24.97 -16.60
N HIS A 198 1.00 -24.89 -15.80
CA HIS A 198 1.05 -25.44 -14.46
C HIS A 198 0.54 -24.41 -13.44
N HIS A 199 -0.70 -24.56 -12.97
CA HIS A 199 -1.32 -23.67 -11.98
C HIS A 199 -0.47 -23.44 -10.71
N TYR A 200 0.26 -24.47 -10.26
CA TYR A 200 1.17 -24.40 -9.11
C TYR A 200 2.64 -24.29 -9.51
N SER A 201 2.92 -23.64 -10.66
CA SER A 201 4.29 -23.34 -11.09
C SER A 201 5.09 -22.74 -9.95
N SER A 202 6.30 -23.27 -9.72
CA SER A 202 7.18 -22.75 -8.67
C SER A 202 7.58 -21.29 -8.92
N THR A 203 7.54 -20.84 -10.18
CA THR A 203 7.88 -19.47 -10.57
C THR A 203 6.86 -18.44 -10.09
N ARG A 204 5.64 -18.85 -9.71
CA ARG A 204 4.59 -17.93 -9.27
C ARG A 204 4.88 -17.25 -7.93
N TYR A 205 5.69 -17.87 -7.07
CA TYR A 205 5.93 -17.43 -5.69
C TYR A 205 6.95 -16.29 -5.66
N ARG A 206 6.59 -15.17 -6.27
CA ARG A 206 7.40 -13.94 -6.38
C ARG A 206 6.54 -12.73 -6.01
N ALA A 207 7.12 -11.74 -5.33
CA ALA A 207 6.44 -10.49 -4.98
C ALA A 207 5.85 -9.79 -6.20
N CYS A 208 6.59 -9.79 -7.31
CA CYS A 208 6.11 -9.48 -8.65
C CYS A 208 6.01 -10.79 -9.43
N ASN A 209 4.80 -11.34 -9.51
CA ASN A 209 4.54 -12.60 -10.19
C ASN A 209 4.17 -12.37 -11.65
N LEU A 210 5.07 -12.77 -12.56
CA LEU A 210 4.84 -12.76 -14.00
C LEU A 210 4.26 -14.08 -14.55
N HIS A 211 4.23 -15.18 -13.77
CA HIS A 211 3.50 -16.38 -14.18
C HIS A 211 2.02 -16.05 -14.44
N SER A 212 1.43 -15.24 -13.55
CA SER A 212 0.08 -14.68 -13.72
C SER A 212 -0.07 -13.89 -15.03
N PHE A 213 0.98 -13.15 -15.44
CA PHE A 213 0.93 -12.35 -16.67
C PHE A 213 0.88 -13.26 -17.90
N PHE A 214 1.74 -14.28 -17.95
CA PHE A 214 1.82 -15.18 -19.10
C PHE A 214 0.62 -16.13 -19.18
N ALA A 215 0.10 -16.59 -18.05
CA ALA A 215 -1.03 -17.51 -18.01
C ALA A 215 -2.37 -16.80 -18.20
N ASN A 216 -2.55 -15.63 -17.58
CA ASN A 216 -3.87 -14.99 -17.42
C ASN A 216 -3.94 -13.55 -17.94
N GLY A 217 -2.84 -12.99 -18.46
CA GLY A 217 -2.83 -11.65 -19.06
C GLY A 217 -2.75 -10.50 -18.06
N HIS A 218 -2.40 -10.75 -16.80
CA HIS A 218 -2.24 -9.72 -15.76
C HIS A 218 -1.08 -10.06 -14.81
N TRP A 219 -0.26 -9.10 -14.43
CA TRP A 219 0.76 -9.36 -13.41
C TRP A 219 0.17 -9.25 -12.01
N GLU A 220 0.77 -9.93 -11.04
CA GLU A 220 0.24 -10.03 -9.67
C GLU A 220 1.25 -9.53 -8.64
N MET A 221 0.80 -8.67 -7.72
CA MET A 221 1.53 -8.25 -6.53
C MET A 221 1.16 -9.15 -5.34
N ARG A 222 2.03 -10.12 -5.01
CA ARG A 222 1.77 -11.13 -3.94
C ARG A 222 2.23 -10.71 -2.55
N ALA A 223 3.01 -9.64 -2.45
CA ALA A 223 3.64 -9.21 -1.21
C ALA A 223 2.68 -8.48 -0.26
N CYS A 224 1.41 -8.29 -0.60
CA CYS A 224 0.48 -7.62 0.30
C CYS A 224 0.11 -8.54 1.46
N ASN A 225 0.35 -8.06 2.68
CA ASN A 225 -0.16 -8.74 3.86
C ASN A 225 -1.68 -8.76 3.88
N SER A 226 -2.23 -9.76 4.56
CA SER A 226 -3.68 -9.86 4.71
C SER A 226 -4.23 -8.69 5.53
N SER A 227 -5.38 -8.16 5.15
CA SER A 227 -6.08 -7.12 5.91
C SER A 227 -7.57 -7.12 5.57
N LEU A 228 -8.40 -6.80 6.56
CA LEU A 228 -9.80 -6.40 6.34
C LEU A 228 -10.01 -4.92 6.68
N HIS A 229 -8.94 -4.12 6.65
CA HIS A 229 -9.01 -2.68 6.82
C HIS A 229 -9.12 -1.99 5.44
N ALA A 230 -10.28 -1.41 5.16
CA ALA A 230 -10.57 -0.79 3.86
C ALA A 230 -9.55 0.29 3.42
N GLY A 231 -8.99 1.06 4.35
CA GLY A 231 -7.92 2.02 4.04
C GLY A 231 -6.58 1.37 3.66
N VAL A 232 -6.26 0.20 4.23
CA VAL A 232 -5.03 -0.54 3.93
C VAL A 232 -5.14 -1.18 2.55
N ILE A 233 -6.28 -1.84 2.26
CA ILE A 233 -6.54 -2.43 0.93
C ILE A 233 -6.49 -1.37 -0.17
N ARG A 234 -7.14 -0.21 0.03
CA ARG A 234 -7.03 0.93 -0.89
C ARG A 234 -5.57 1.31 -1.12
N SER A 235 -4.76 1.33 -0.07
CA SER A 235 -3.33 1.70 -0.15
C SER A 235 -2.51 0.70 -0.95
N TYR A 236 -2.76 -0.60 -0.79
CA TYR A 236 -2.10 -1.65 -1.58
C TYR A 236 -2.49 -1.57 -3.06
N VAL A 237 -3.78 -1.44 -3.37
CA VAL A 237 -4.27 -1.27 -4.75
C VAL A 237 -3.63 -0.04 -5.40
N THR A 238 -3.65 1.09 -4.67
CA THR A 238 -3.08 2.35 -5.16
C THR A 238 -1.56 2.23 -5.39
N LEU A 239 -0.84 1.52 -4.52
CA LEU A 239 0.59 1.25 -4.71
C LEU A 239 0.86 0.42 -5.96
N ALA A 240 0.11 -0.66 -6.18
CA ALA A 240 0.24 -1.50 -7.37
C ALA A 240 0.00 -0.70 -8.66
N LEU A 241 -1.06 0.11 -8.69
CA LEU A 241 -1.40 0.97 -9.82
C LEU A 241 -0.32 2.03 -10.09
N ALA A 242 0.30 2.59 -9.03
CA ALA A 242 1.37 3.56 -9.15
C ALA A 242 2.69 2.95 -9.64
N ILE A 243 3.04 1.76 -9.16
CA ILE A 243 4.18 0.98 -9.66
C ILE A 243 3.97 0.64 -11.14
N SER A 244 2.76 0.20 -11.50
CA SER A 244 2.38 -0.06 -12.89
C SER A 244 2.51 1.19 -13.77
N ASN A 245 1.94 2.32 -13.32
CA ASN A 245 2.04 3.59 -14.05
C ASN A 245 3.51 3.99 -14.27
N ALA A 246 4.36 3.83 -13.27
CA ALA A 246 5.78 4.09 -13.40
C ALA A 246 6.47 3.14 -14.40
N ALA A 247 6.08 1.86 -14.45
CA ALA A 247 6.61 0.90 -15.41
C ALA A 247 6.20 1.21 -16.87
N LEU A 248 4.95 1.67 -17.06
CA LEU A 248 4.37 2.01 -18.35
C LEU A 248 4.92 3.33 -18.91
N THR A 249 5.16 4.32 -18.06
CA THR A 249 5.51 5.69 -18.50
C THR A 249 7.02 5.97 -18.55
N LYS A 250 7.84 5.28 -17.75
CA LYS A 250 9.28 5.52 -17.74
C LYS A 250 9.97 4.88 -18.94
N LYS A 251 10.93 5.59 -19.53
CA LYS A 251 11.80 5.04 -20.58
C LYS A 251 12.67 3.88 -20.09
N PHE A 252 13.17 3.99 -18.85
CA PHE A 252 14.02 2.99 -18.21
C PHE A 252 13.90 3.06 -16.69
N CYS A 253 13.96 1.91 -16.03
CA CYS A 253 14.10 1.78 -14.58
C CYS A 253 15.38 1.00 -14.26
N SER A 254 16.21 1.53 -13.35
CA SER A 254 17.40 0.83 -12.86
C SER A 254 17.00 -0.33 -11.94
N PRO A 255 17.64 -1.51 -12.03
CA PRO A 255 17.43 -2.61 -11.09
C PRO A 255 18.26 -2.48 -9.80
N HIS A 256 19.12 -1.45 -9.70
CA HIS A 256 20.02 -1.26 -8.55
C HIS A 256 19.24 -1.12 -7.25
N ILE A 257 19.56 -1.94 -6.25
CA ILE A 257 18.91 -1.94 -4.94
C ILE A 257 19.14 -0.58 -4.29
N SER A 258 18.06 0.04 -3.83
CA SER A 258 18.15 1.30 -3.11
C SER A 258 18.54 1.03 -1.66
N GLU A 259 19.48 1.83 -1.15
CA GLU A 259 19.89 1.84 0.25
C GLU A 259 19.46 3.18 0.89
N SER A 260 19.18 3.16 2.19
CA SER A 260 18.75 4.36 2.90
C SER A 260 18.90 4.22 4.41
N ASP A 261 19.51 5.21 5.03
CA ASP A 261 19.67 5.29 6.49
C ASP A 261 18.40 5.81 7.20
N ASN A 262 17.48 6.42 6.46
CA ASN A 262 16.15 6.80 6.93
C ASN A 262 15.06 6.27 6.00
N LEU A 263 14.58 5.07 6.33
CA LEU A 263 13.65 4.32 5.51
C LEU A 263 12.32 5.05 5.32
N ARG A 264 11.76 5.65 6.38
CA ARG A 264 10.48 6.37 6.33
C ARG A 264 10.54 7.58 5.40
N TYR A 265 11.58 8.41 5.48
CA TYR A 265 11.77 9.54 4.57
C TYR A 265 11.88 9.07 3.12
N SER A 266 12.76 8.10 2.86
CA SER A 266 13.04 7.62 1.51
C SER A 266 11.83 6.92 0.87
N ALA A 267 11.05 6.15 1.65
CA ALA A 267 9.79 5.58 1.22
C ALA A 267 8.77 6.66 0.86
N ARG A 268 8.62 7.71 1.67
CA ARG A 268 7.74 8.84 1.36
C ARG A 268 8.11 9.50 0.03
N VAL A 269 9.39 9.83 -0.15
CA VAL A 269 9.89 10.48 -1.38
C VAL A 269 9.66 9.58 -2.58
N TRP A 270 9.90 8.27 -2.44
CA TRP A 270 9.64 7.31 -3.50
C TRP A 270 8.16 7.24 -3.89
N LEU A 271 7.25 7.17 -2.90
CA LEU A 271 5.80 7.18 -3.14
C LEU A 271 5.33 8.45 -3.88
N ILE A 272 5.86 9.61 -3.50
CA ILE A 272 5.57 10.88 -4.19
C ILE A 272 6.07 10.81 -5.64
N ASN A 273 7.28 10.29 -5.87
CA ASN A 273 7.85 10.12 -7.21
C ASN A 273 7.16 9.04 -8.06
N LEU A 274 6.42 8.11 -7.44
CA LEU A 274 5.51 7.19 -8.14
C LEU A 274 4.18 7.86 -8.56
N GLY A 275 3.88 9.03 -8.02
CA GLY A 275 2.66 9.77 -8.31
C GLY A 275 1.66 9.85 -7.18
N LEU A 276 1.98 9.28 -6.01
CA LEU A 276 1.12 9.37 -4.84
C LEU A 276 1.34 10.72 -4.15
N ASN A 277 1.09 11.83 -4.85
CA ASN A 277 1.27 13.20 -4.34
C ASN A 277 -0.07 13.91 -4.05
N GLY A 278 -0.07 14.89 -3.16
CA GLY A 278 -1.28 15.63 -2.78
C GLY A 278 -2.16 14.90 -1.76
N ASP A 279 -3.33 15.48 -1.51
CA ASP A 279 -4.23 15.08 -0.41
C ASP A 279 -4.96 13.77 -0.68
N GLU A 280 -5.32 13.50 -1.94
CA GLU A 280 -5.98 12.25 -2.35
C GLU A 280 -5.22 11.01 -1.85
N PHE A 281 -3.89 11.04 -1.95
CA PHE A 281 -3.02 9.92 -1.57
C PHE A 281 -2.42 10.06 -0.16
N LYS A 282 -2.74 11.12 0.60
CA LYS A 282 -2.18 11.35 1.95
C LYS A 282 -2.43 10.17 2.88
N ASN A 283 -3.67 9.67 2.89
CA ASN A 283 -4.04 8.50 3.69
C ASN A 283 -3.34 7.22 3.20
N CYS A 284 -3.19 7.03 1.88
CA CYS A 284 -2.47 5.88 1.33
C CYS A 284 -1.00 5.87 1.73
N ARG A 285 -0.32 7.01 1.59
CA ARG A 285 1.06 7.17 2.07
C ARG A 285 1.15 6.86 3.56
N LYS A 286 0.24 7.40 4.38
CA LYS A 286 0.20 7.16 5.83
C LYS A 286 0.16 5.65 6.14
N HIS A 287 -0.77 4.90 5.55
CA HIS A 287 -0.88 3.46 5.79
C HIS A 287 0.35 2.65 5.35
N LEU A 288 1.07 3.09 4.33
CA LEU A 288 2.22 2.37 3.79
C LEU A 288 3.53 2.64 4.56
N ILE A 289 3.63 3.75 5.29
CA ILE A 289 4.93 4.19 5.87
C ILE A 289 4.89 4.57 7.35
N SER A 290 3.72 4.60 8.00
CA SER A 290 3.63 5.09 9.38
C SER A 290 4.38 4.23 10.40
N HIS A 291 4.53 2.94 10.10
CA HIS A 291 5.25 1.96 10.90
C HIS A 291 6.74 1.88 10.60
N LEU A 292 7.24 2.60 9.59
CA LEU A 292 8.66 2.61 9.25
C LEU A 292 9.44 3.52 10.20
N ASP A 293 10.65 3.10 10.55
CA ASP A 293 11.55 3.88 11.39
C ASP A 293 12.13 5.10 10.67
N GLY A 294 12.46 6.12 11.46
CA GLY A 294 13.12 7.34 11.01
C GLY A 294 12.21 8.57 10.91
N CYS A 295 12.83 9.73 10.73
CA CYS A 295 12.14 11.00 10.60
C CYS A 295 11.40 11.06 9.26
N ILE A 296 10.13 11.45 9.25
CA ILE A 296 9.40 11.60 7.99
C ILE A 296 9.90 12.77 7.16
N SER A 297 10.30 13.88 7.79
CA SER A 297 10.56 15.16 7.12
C SER A 297 11.98 15.32 6.59
N TRP A 298 12.96 14.73 7.25
CA TRP A 298 14.38 14.91 6.97
C TRP A 298 15.04 13.59 6.62
N ARG A 299 15.90 13.59 5.60
CA ARG A 299 16.67 12.39 5.23
C ARG A 299 17.67 12.04 6.32
N HIS A 300 18.36 13.06 6.82
CA HIS A 300 19.42 13.00 7.80
C HIS A 300 18.89 13.57 9.12
N PRO A 301 18.84 12.79 10.22
CA PRO A 301 18.36 13.27 11.51
C PRO A 301 19.10 14.52 12.03
N GLU A 302 20.39 14.64 11.70
CA GLU A 302 21.25 15.77 12.01
C GLU A 302 20.73 17.09 11.44
N ASP A 303 20.16 17.08 10.22
CA ASP A 303 19.54 18.27 9.61
C ASP A 303 18.34 18.77 10.43
N ALA A 304 17.57 17.83 10.98
CA ALA A 304 16.41 18.15 11.82
C ALA A 304 16.81 18.75 13.17
N ILE A 305 18.00 18.40 13.68
CA ILE A 305 18.55 18.96 14.92
C ILE A 305 19.09 20.35 14.64
N ALA A 306 19.92 20.50 13.60
CA ALA A 306 20.50 21.79 13.20
C ALA A 306 19.42 22.84 12.91
N GLN A 307 18.34 22.47 12.21
CA GLN A 307 17.23 23.39 11.94
C GLN A 307 16.48 23.80 13.22
N ARG A 308 16.31 22.88 14.19
CA ARG A 308 15.69 23.19 15.48
C ARG A 308 16.56 24.13 16.31
N GLU A 309 17.88 23.92 16.30
CA GLU A 309 18.83 24.81 16.96
C GLU A 309 18.84 26.21 16.33
N ARG A 310 18.80 26.30 14.99
CA ARG A 310 18.70 27.57 14.28
C ARG A 310 17.44 28.34 14.65
N LEU A 311 16.27 27.68 14.61
CA LEU A 311 14.99 28.31 14.99
C LEU A 311 14.98 28.73 16.47
N LYS A 312 15.63 27.96 17.36
CA LYS A 312 15.78 28.33 18.78
C LYS A 312 16.66 29.57 18.94
N GLN A 313 17.77 29.66 18.22
CA GLN A 313 18.65 30.83 18.22
C GLN A 313 17.94 32.07 17.64
N GLU A 314 17.19 31.91 16.54
CA GLU A 314 16.37 32.99 15.95
C GLU A 314 15.33 33.51 16.95
N ARG A 315 14.64 32.62 17.69
CA ARG A 315 13.69 33.00 18.75
C ARG A 315 14.36 33.71 19.92
N ILE A 316 15.53 33.25 20.35
CA ILE A 316 16.30 33.89 21.43
C ILE A 316 16.76 35.28 20.97
N ALA A 317 17.33 35.41 19.77
CA ALA A 317 17.78 36.69 19.23
C ALA A 317 16.63 37.68 19.05
N THR A 318 15.46 37.21 18.57
CA THR A 318 14.26 38.06 18.45
C THR A 318 13.78 38.53 19.82
N ARG A 319 13.81 37.66 20.84
CA ARG A 319 13.46 38.01 22.22
C ARG A 319 14.45 39.00 22.83
N GLU A 320 15.75 38.81 22.61
CA GLU A 320 16.81 39.71 23.06
C GLU A 320 16.71 41.08 22.38
N GLN A 321 16.43 41.12 21.07
CA GLN A 321 16.15 42.37 20.35
C GLN A 321 14.93 43.09 20.90
N HIS A 322 13.83 42.37 21.14
CA HIS A 322 12.64 42.95 21.75
C HIS A 322 12.91 43.46 23.17
N LEU A 323 13.71 42.75 23.98
CA LEU A 323 14.12 43.21 25.31
C LEU A 323 15.03 44.45 25.25
N SER A 324 15.95 44.54 24.27
CA SER A 324 16.78 45.73 24.09
C SER A 324 15.95 46.93 23.61
N GLU A 325 15.02 46.74 22.67
CA GLU A 325 14.13 47.81 22.19
C GLU A 325 13.22 48.33 23.31
N VAL A 326 12.69 47.45 24.17
CA VAL A 326 11.91 47.85 25.35
C VAL A 326 12.80 48.57 26.39
N SER A 327 14.05 48.14 26.59
CA SER A 327 14.98 48.82 27.49
C SER A 327 15.37 50.22 26.99
N GLU A 328 15.63 50.38 25.68
CA GLU A 328 15.93 51.68 25.07
C GLU A 328 14.73 52.64 25.08
N GLN A 329 13.50 52.10 25.03
CA GLN A 329 12.28 52.89 25.21
C GLN A 329 12.07 53.31 26.68
N CYS A 330 12.43 52.47 27.65
CA CYS A 330 12.37 52.83 29.08
C CYS A 330 13.45 53.85 29.49
N GLU A 331 14.62 53.86 28.85
CA GLU A 331 15.67 54.87 29.11
C GLU A 331 15.38 56.26 28.51
N ASN A 332 14.35 56.39 27.65
CA ASN A 332 13.95 57.65 27.00
C ASN A 332 12.70 58.30 27.61
N ILE A 333 12.31 57.92 28.82
CA ILE A 333 11.18 58.54 29.55
C ILE A 333 11.70 59.78 30.32
N PRO A 334 11.22 61.01 30.05
CA PRO A 334 11.41 62.13 30.96
C PRO A 334 10.63 61.90 32.26
N ASP A 335 11.26 62.12 33.41
CA ASP A 335 10.63 62.10 34.74
C ASP A 335 9.38 62.99 34.79
N GLU A 336 8.18 62.40 34.74
CA GLU A 336 6.97 62.98 35.31
C GLU A 336 6.13 61.89 36.02
N PRO A 337 5.48 62.21 37.15
CA PRO A 337 4.95 61.21 38.08
C PRO A 337 3.61 60.60 37.63
N GLU A 338 3.42 59.36 38.10
CA GLU A 338 2.32 58.42 37.87
C GLU A 338 0.90 58.97 38.07
N GLU A 339 -0.04 58.51 37.24
CA GLU A 339 -1.36 58.09 37.72
C GLU A 339 -1.71 56.70 37.21
N ALA A 340 -2.02 55.80 38.15
CA ALA A 340 -2.44 54.45 37.92
C ALA A 340 -3.87 54.40 37.35
N VAL A 341 -4.08 53.68 36.25
CA VAL A 341 -5.40 53.17 35.88
C VAL A 341 -5.29 51.71 35.47
N THR A 342 -6.13 50.91 36.10
CA THR A 342 -6.18 49.45 36.09
C THR A 342 -6.95 48.88 34.90
N SER A 343 -6.44 47.72 34.47
CA SER A 343 -7.13 46.49 34.05
C SER A 343 -7.57 46.24 32.59
N ASP A 344 -7.21 45.01 32.21
CA ASP A 344 -7.84 44.04 31.33
C ASP A 344 -7.72 44.18 29.81
N PHE A 345 -6.70 43.48 29.28
CA PHE A 345 -6.77 42.88 27.95
C PHE A 345 -6.14 41.48 27.97
N GLU A 346 -6.99 40.48 28.19
CA GLU A 346 -6.71 39.08 27.88
C GLU A 346 -6.84 38.90 26.36
N GLU A 347 -5.74 38.59 25.67
CA GLU A 347 -5.80 37.96 24.35
C GLU A 347 -5.15 36.58 24.42
N GLU A 348 -6.04 35.59 24.40
CA GLU A 348 -5.86 34.16 24.40
C GLU A 348 -5.52 33.68 22.98
N TYR A 349 -4.29 33.19 22.73
CA TYR A 349 -3.99 32.33 21.58
C TYR A 349 -2.76 31.45 21.84
N GLU A 350 -2.93 30.33 22.55
CA GLU A 350 -2.14 29.11 22.31
C GLU A 350 -3.03 27.86 22.55
N GLU A 351 -2.69 26.79 21.82
CA GLU A 351 -3.08 25.38 22.02
C GLU A 351 -4.29 24.81 21.24
N GLU A 352 -4.04 24.34 20.02
CA GLU A 352 -4.51 23.02 19.59
C GLU A 352 -3.42 22.29 18.76
N GLU A 353 -2.39 21.81 19.44
CA GLU A 353 -1.53 20.74 18.88
C GLU A 353 -1.04 19.78 19.97
N ASN A 354 -1.94 19.21 20.79
CA ASN A 354 -1.60 18.02 21.56
C ASN A 354 -2.82 17.23 22.07
N MET A 355 -3.34 16.30 21.28
CA MET A 355 -4.14 15.20 21.84
C MET A 355 -3.94 13.91 21.03
N GLY A 356 -3.29 12.92 21.66
CA GLY A 356 -3.50 11.52 21.28
C GLY A 356 -2.29 10.57 21.31
N PHE A 357 -1.44 10.62 22.34
CA PHE A 357 -0.66 9.43 22.74
C PHE A 357 -0.96 9.11 24.21
N SER A 358 -1.90 8.19 24.42
CA SER A 358 -2.04 7.44 25.67
C SER A 358 -1.49 6.04 25.40
N MET A 359 -0.34 5.75 26.01
CA MET A 359 0.09 4.39 26.33
C MET A 359 -0.19 4.20 27.82
N SER A 360 -0.85 3.09 28.16
CA SER A 360 -0.73 2.50 29.49
C SER A 360 -0.82 0.98 29.38
N MET A 361 0.27 0.36 29.83
CA MET A 361 0.51 -0.99 30.37
C MET A 361 -0.27 -2.18 29.84
#